data_AF-L9WY63-F1
#
_entry.id   AF-L9WY63-F1
#
_cell.length_a   1.000
_cell.length_b   1.000
_cell.length_c   1.000
_cell.angle_alpha   90.00
_cell.angle_beta   90.00
_cell.angle_gamma   90.00
#
_symmetry.space_group_name_H-M   'P 1'
#
loop_
_entity.id
_entity.type
_entity.pdbx_description
1 polymer ?
#
loop_
_entity_poly.entity_id
_entity_poly.type
_entity_poly.pdbx_seq_one_letter_code
_entity_poly.pdbx_strand_id
1 'polypeptide(L)'
;MESVLLASGVTFSLVTILALVGTLQLSARTRLYGYAAVAACGSMAIAYVAMVPAEMAGIETDYLRFVGYGAMWAGICLLVGAVSGAGRTLTLVLLGIVQARVWVTLLSWHVEGVLGTLLAAFPFVMLIAGVYVLFGPFARAAATVSSTRRLLYAKLRNLIVLVWLGLVALGLLSGAEFALTDDFLEQLSIIYVEAILLVGFAGIVLRSTDALEDTAASRSTALDAESDSSGDVDAAVNAAD
;
A
#
# COMPACT_ATOMS: atom_id res chain seq x y z
N MET A 1 4.07 23.03 13.61
CA MET A 1 4.12 21.85 12.73
C MET A 1 5.29 20.92 13.07
N GLU A 2 6.49 21.46 13.30
CA GLU A 2 7.72 20.70 13.58
C GLU A 2 7.59 19.57 14.63
N SER A 3 7.02 19.85 15.81
CA SER A 3 6.86 18.85 16.87
C SER A 3 5.99 17.66 16.47
N VAL A 4 4.98 17.89 15.62
CA VAL A 4 4.10 16.85 15.07
C VAL A 4 4.85 15.98 14.07
N LEU A 5 5.63 16.59 13.17
CA LEU A 5 6.44 15.86 12.20
C LEU A 5 7.50 14.99 12.89
N LEU A 6 8.19 15.55 13.90
CA LEU A 6 9.16 14.81 14.73
C LEU A 6 8.52 13.62 15.44
N ALA A 7 7.39 13.84 16.13
CA ALA A 7 6.68 12.77 16.84
C ALA A 7 6.22 11.67 15.87
N SER A 8 5.77 12.05 14.67
CA SER A 8 5.33 11.12 13.63
C SER A 8 6.49 10.32 13.05
N GLY A 9 7.62 10.98 12.76
CA GLY A 9 8.84 10.34 12.29
C GLY A 9 9.38 9.31 13.29
N VAL A 10 9.41 9.65 14.58
CA VAL A 10 9.76 8.69 15.65
C VAL A 10 8.77 7.54 15.67
N THR A 11 7.47 7.82 15.63
CA THR A 11 6.41 6.80 15.68
C THR A 11 6.53 5.82 14.51
N PHE A 12 6.63 6.30 13.28
CA PHE A 12 6.76 5.44 12.10
C PHE A 12 8.09 4.70 12.05
N SER A 13 9.17 5.30 12.56
CA SER A 13 10.45 4.59 12.74
C SER A 13 10.31 3.42 13.73
N LEU A 14 9.65 3.63 14.86
CA LEU A 14 9.38 2.57 15.83
C LEU A 14 8.50 1.47 15.23
N VAL A 15 7.42 1.83 14.51
CA VAL A 15 6.56 0.86 13.82
C VAL A 15 7.37 0.07 12.79
N THR A 16 8.28 0.70 12.06
CA THR A 16 9.16 0.05 11.09
C THR A 16 10.10 -0.94 11.76
N ILE A 17 10.71 -0.56 12.89
CA ILE A 17 11.58 -1.45 13.68
C ILE A 17 10.78 -2.65 14.19
N LEU A 18 9.59 -2.43 14.74
CA LEU A 18 8.71 -3.51 15.19
C LEU A 18 8.31 -4.43 14.04
N ALA A 19 7.99 -3.86 12.88
CA ALA A 19 7.67 -4.62 11.67
C ALA A 19 8.87 -5.47 11.21
N LEU A 20 10.08 -4.91 11.28
CA LEU A 20 11.32 -5.60 10.92
C LEU A 20 11.62 -6.74 11.90
N VAL A 21 11.59 -6.46 13.21
CA VAL A 21 11.80 -7.48 14.25
C VAL A 21 10.79 -8.61 14.10
N GLY A 22 9.50 -8.28 13.91
CA GLY A 22 8.46 -9.27 13.66
C GLY A 22 8.70 -10.07 12.38
N THR A 23 9.15 -9.42 11.29
CA THR A 23 9.50 -10.10 10.04
C THR A 23 10.66 -11.06 10.21
N LEU A 24 11.68 -10.70 10.98
CA LEU A 24 12.85 -11.55 11.22
C LEU A 24 12.50 -12.81 12.01
N GLN A 25 11.44 -12.78 12.82
CA GLN A 25 10.90 -13.94 13.54
C GLN A 25 10.12 -14.90 12.63
N LEU A 26 9.74 -14.49 11.41
CA LEU A 26 9.07 -15.35 10.44
C LEU A 26 10.03 -16.39 9.84
N SER A 27 9.46 -17.49 9.36
CA SER A 27 10.17 -18.53 8.61
C SER A 27 10.77 -17.94 7.32
N ALA A 28 11.95 -18.45 6.90
CA ALA A 28 12.68 -17.88 5.76
C ALA A 28 11.83 -17.79 4.47
N ARG A 29 10.89 -18.72 4.28
CA ARG A 29 9.97 -18.77 3.14
C ARG A 29 8.93 -17.65 3.13
N THR A 30 8.57 -17.11 4.30
CA THR A 30 7.51 -16.09 4.44
C THR A 30 8.04 -14.69 4.70
N ARG A 31 9.34 -14.55 5.02
CA ARG A 31 10.00 -13.24 5.25
C ARG A 31 9.80 -12.24 4.13
N LEU A 32 9.76 -12.69 2.87
CA LEU A 32 9.50 -11.81 1.72
C LEU A 32 8.19 -11.02 1.88
N TYR A 33 7.15 -11.63 2.44
CA TYR A 33 5.87 -10.97 2.67
C TYR A 33 5.90 -10.03 3.89
N GLY A 34 6.65 -10.40 4.93
CA GLY A 34 6.91 -9.49 6.06
C GLY A 34 7.70 -8.25 5.62
N TYR A 35 8.66 -8.39 4.70
CA TYR A 35 9.38 -7.25 4.14
C TYR A 35 8.48 -6.26 3.38
N ALA A 36 7.30 -6.67 2.89
CA ALA A 36 6.33 -5.72 2.35
C ALA A 36 5.78 -4.79 3.44
N ALA A 37 5.56 -5.29 4.66
CA ALA A 37 5.19 -4.46 5.82
C ALA A 37 6.33 -3.54 6.26
N VAL A 38 7.57 -4.05 6.26
CA VAL A 38 8.77 -3.24 6.56
C VAL A 38 8.95 -2.13 5.54
N ALA A 39 8.82 -2.43 4.24
CA ALA A 39 8.93 -1.45 3.18
C ALA A 39 7.82 -0.40 3.28
N ALA A 40 6.59 -0.82 3.56
CA ALA A 40 5.47 0.09 3.74
C ALA A 40 5.70 1.07 4.90
N CYS A 41 6.03 0.57 6.08
CA CYS A 41 6.30 1.42 7.25
C CYS A 41 7.57 2.27 7.06
N GLY A 42 8.63 1.65 6.54
CA GLY A 42 9.93 2.28 6.38
C GLY A 42 9.92 3.43 5.38
N SER A 43 9.17 3.30 4.28
CA SER A 43 9.02 4.41 3.32
C SER A 43 8.39 5.65 3.95
N MET A 44 7.35 5.49 4.78
CA MET A 44 6.74 6.59 5.51
C MET A 44 7.65 7.11 6.64
N ALA A 45 8.36 6.23 7.34
CA ALA A 45 9.34 6.65 8.34
C ALA A 45 10.44 7.52 7.72
N ILE A 46 11.00 7.10 6.58
CA ILE A 46 12.00 7.86 5.82
C ILE A 46 11.43 9.20 5.37
N ALA A 47 10.21 9.21 4.82
CA ALA A 47 9.55 10.45 4.41
C ALA A 47 9.44 11.44 5.59
N TYR A 48 8.85 11.02 6.71
CA TYR A 48 8.66 11.90 7.86
C TYR A 48 9.98 12.36 8.50
N VAL A 49 10.99 11.48 8.57
CA VAL A 49 12.33 11.87 9.04
C VAL A 49 12.97 12.90 8.10
N ALA A 50 12.80 12.75 6.78
CA ALA A 50 13.33 13.71 5.79
C ALA A 50 12.56 15.03 5.78
N MET A 51 11.27 15.01 6.10
CA MET A 51 10.43 16.21 6.14
C MET A 51 10.81 17.16 7.28
N VAL A 52 11.35 16.66 8.40
CA VAL A 52 11.78 17.52 9.53
C VAL A 52 12.85 18.54 9.12
N PRO A 53 14.03 18.17 8.59
CA PRO A 53 15.02 19.14 8.17
C PRO A 53 14.55 19.97 6.95
N ALA A 54 13.68 19.43 6.10
CA ALA A 54 13.10 20.19 4.99
C ALA A 54 12.21 21.34 5.50
N GLU A 55 11.32 21.05 6.46
CA GLU A 55 10.48 22.06 7.13
C GLU A 55 11.34 23.13 7.82
N MET A 56 12.40 22.73 8.54
CA MET A 56 13.33 23.66 9.19
C MET A 56 14.07 24.55 8.19
N ALA A 57 14.26 24.09 6.96
CA ALA A 57 14.86 24.85 5.88
C ALA A 57 13.83 25.67 5.08
N GLY A 58 12.55 25.64 5.45
CA GLY A 58 11.46 26.32 4.73
C GLY A 58 11.13 25.68 3.38
N ILE A 59 11.43 24.39 3.19
CA ILE A 59 11.16 23.63 1.97
C ILE A 59 9.82 22.92 2.12
N GLU A 60 8.98 23.01 1.09
CA GLU A 60 7.70 22.30 1.01
C GLU A 60 7.88 20.78 1.17
N THR A 61 7.08 20.18 2.04
CA THR A 61 7.26 18.78 2.47
C THR A 61 6.35 17.78 1.77
N ASP A 62 5.40 18.25 0.96
CA ASP A 62 4.38 17.41 0.35
C ASP A 62 4.98 16.40 -0.64
N TYR A 63 5.92 16.82 -1.50
CA TYR A 63 6.60 15.90 -2.41
C TYR A 63 7.26 14.72 -1.69
N LEU A 64 7.90 14.96 -0.54
CA LEU A 64 8.51 13.90 0.27
C LEU A 64 7.46 12.92 0.80
N ARG A 65 6.32 13.45 1.26
CA ARG A 65 5.19 12.65 1.73
C ARG A 65 4.59 11.79 0.62
N PHE A 66 4.39 12.36 -0.57
CA PHE A 66 3.82 11.64 -1.73
C PHE A 66 4.76 10.55 -2.27
N VAL A 67 6.07 10.77 -2.24
CA VAL A 67 7.06 9.70 -2.54
C VAL A 67 6.94 8.58 -1.51
N GLY A 68 6.82 8.92 -0.22
CA GLY A 68 6.53 7.96 0.85
C GLY A 68 5.26 7.16 0.58
N TYR A 69 4.16 7.83 0.25
CA TYR A 69 2.90 7.18 -0.11
C TYR A 69 3.04 6.23 -1.29
N GLY A 70 3.71 6.65 -2.37
CA GLY A 70 3.89 5.81 -3.55
C GLY A 70 4.62 4.51 -3.23
N ALA A 71 5.71 4.58 -2.47
CA ALA A 71 6.46 3.39 -2.06
C ALA A 71 5.67 2.53 -1.07
N MET A 72 4.98 3.16 -0.11
CA MET A 72 4.14 2.47 0.87
C MET A 72 3.04 1.65 0.19
N TRP A 73 2.28 2.30 -0.68
CA TRP A 73 1.17 1.68 -1.38
C TRP A 73 1.63 0.59 -2.35
N ALA A 74 2.82 0.72 -2.96
CA ALA A 74 3.38 -0.34 -3.78
C ALA A 74 3.56 -1.63 -2.99
N GLY A 75 4.16 -1.56 -1.79
CA GLY A 75 4.31 -2.72 -0.90
C GLY A 75 2.98 -3.36 -0.52
N ILE A 76 1.98 -2.53 -0.17
CA ILE A 76 0.64 -2.98 0.19
C ILE A 76 -0.04 -3.70 -0.99
N CYS A 77 -0.04 -3.09 -2.18
CA CYS A 77 -0.69 -3.66 -3.37
C CYS A 77 -0.08 -4.99 -3.79
N LEU A 78 1.25 -5.10 -3.76
CA LEU A 78 1.96 -6.33 -4.10
C LEU A 78 1.60 -7.46 -3.13
N LEU A 79 1.51 -7.17 -1.84
CA LEU A 79 1.11 -8.18 -0.85
C LEU A 79 -0.35 -8.61 -1.03
N VAL A 80 -1.27 -7.65 -1.24
CA VAL A 80 -2.68 -7.95 -1.51
C VAL A 80 -2.85 -8.81 -2.76
N GLY A 81 -2.10 -8.50 -3.82
CA GLY A 81 -2.00 -9.32 -5.04
C GLY A 81 -1.57 -10.75 -4.77
N ALA A 82 -0.49 -10.93 -4.02
CA ALA A 82 0.03 -12.25 -3.66
C ALA A 82 -0.96 -13.06 -2.81
N VAL A 83 -1.49 -12.46 -1.74
CA VAL A 83 -2.38 -13.16 -0.81
C VAL A 83 -3.70 -13.55 -1.48
N SER A 84 -4.28 -12.67 -2.29
CA SER A 84 -5.55 -12.92 -2.98
C SER A 84 -5.47 -13.93 -4.13
N GLY A 85 -4.27 -14.21 -4.67
CA GLY A 85 -4.13 -15.05 -5.85
C GLY A 85 -4.65 -14.40 -7.15
N ALA A 86 -4.84 -13.08 -7.15
CA ALA A 86 -5.40 -12.31 -8.26
C ALA A 86 -4.55 -12.29 -9.56
N GLY A 87 -3.30 -12.76 -9.49
CA GLY A 87 -2.36 -12.73 -10.60
C GLY A 87 -1.72 -11.35 -10.82
N ARG A 88 -0.75 -11.31 -11.73
CA ARG A 88 0.08 -10.12 -11.98
C ARG A 88 -0.72 -8.97 -12.57
N THR A 89 -1.56 -9.22 -13.57
CA THR A 89 -2.32 -8.19 -14.28
C THR A 89 -3.25 -7.42 -13.34
N LEU A 90 -4.04 -8.13 -12.52
CA LEU A 90 -4.96 -7.47 -11.61
C LEU A 90 -4.24 -6.74 -10.47
N THR A 91 -3.09 -7.27 -10.02
CA THR A 91 -2.20 -6.58 -9.07
C THR A 91 -1.67 -5.26 -9.64
N LEU A 92 -1.25 -5.26 -10.91
CA LEU A 92 -0.79 -4.05 -11.61
C LEU A 92 -1.94 -3.06 -11.84
N VAL A 93 -3.16 -3.52 -12.09
CA VAL A 93 -4.34 -2.65 -12.15
C VAL A 93 -4.58 -1.95 -10.82
N LEU A 94 -4.56 -2.69 -9.70
CA LEU A 94 -4.71 -2.09 -8.37
C LEU A 94 -3.60 -1.08 -8.08
N LEU A 95 -2.34 -1.46 -8.36
CA LEU A 95 -1.20 -0.56 -8.21
C LEU A 95 -1.36 0.70 -9.06
N GLY A 96 -1.77 0.57 -10.32
CA GLY A 96 -2.01 1.69 -11.23
C GLY A 96 -3.08 2.64 -10.72
N ILE A 97 -4.21 2.11 -10.21
CA ILE A 97 -5.29 2.92 -9.61
C ILE A 97 -4.75 3.71 -8.41
N VAL A 98 -4.01 3.04 -7.52
CA VAL A 98 -3.49 3.66 -6.29
C VAL A 98 -2.43 4.70 -6.61
N GLN A 99 -1.49 4.41 -7.51
CA GLN A 99 -0.46 5.36 -7.92
C GLN A 99 -1.05 6.55 -8.69
N ALA A 100 -1.99 6.30 -9.61
CA ALA A 100 -2.69 7.38 -10.31
C ALA A 100 -3.38 8.30 -9.31
N ARG A 101 -4.08 7.75 -8.32
CA ARG A 101 -4.67 8.55 -7.25
C ARG A 101 -3.62 9.40 -6.53
N VAL A 102 -2.54 8.80 -6.04
CA VAL A 102 -1.48 9.50 -5.29
C VAL A 102 -0.92 10.66 -6.12
N TRP A 103 -0.46 10.41 -7.34
CA TRP A 103 0.21 11.44 -8.14
C TRP A 103 -0.75 12.48 -8.72
N VAL A 104 -1.98 12.10 -9.07
CA VAL A 104 -2.99 13.06 -9.55
C VAL A 104 -3.46 13.98 -8.42
N THR A 105 -3.56 13.51 -7.18
CA THR A 105 -3.84 14.39 -6.03
C THR A 105 -2.78 15.48 -5.90
N LEU A 106 -1.49 15.13 -5.90
CA LEU A 106 -0.43 16.13 -5.84
C LEU A 106 -0.47 17.10 -7.03
N LEU A 107 -0.68 16.56 -8.24
CA LEU A 107 -0.78 17.38 -9.46
C LEU A 107 -1.95 18.36 -9.39
N SER A 108 -3.09 17.96 -8.79
CA SER A 108 -4.28 18.81 -8.68
C SER A 108 -4.01 20.09 -7.89
N TRP A 109 -3.05 20.08 -6.98
CA TRP A 109 -2.68 21.26 -6.18
C TRP A 109 -1.90 22.31 -6.97
N HIS A 110 -1.38 21.94 -8.14
CA HIS A 110 -0.56 22.81 -8.99
C HIS A 110 -1.30 23.26 -10.27
N VAL A 111 -2.56 22.85 -10.44
CA VAL A 111 -3.36 23.12 -11.64
C VAL A 111 -4.64 23.83 -11.26
N GLU A 112 -4.86 25.01 -11.85
CA GLU A 112 -6.04 25.83 -11.60
C GLU A 112 -7.12 25.65 -12.70
N GLY A 113 -8.28 26.24 -12.46
CA GLY A 113 -9.41 26.24 -13.40
C GLY A 113 -10.10 24.89 -13.55
N VAL A 114 -10.79 24.68 -14.69
CA VAL A 114 -11.60 23.48 -14.94
C VAL A 114 -10.77 22.19 -14.85
N LEU A 115 -9.54 22.22 -15.36
CA LEU A 115 -8.66 21.07 -15.29
C LEU A 115 -8.30 20.74 -13.84
N GLY A 116 -8.00 21.75 -13.02
CA GLY A 116 -7.78 21.59 -11.58
C GLY A 116 -8.96 20.93 -10.87
N THR A 117 -10.18 21.40 -11.15
CA THR A 117 -11.41 20.81 -10.60
C THR A 117 -11.58 19.34 -10.99
N LEU A 118 -11.31 18.99 -12.25
CA LEU A 118 -11.38 17.59 -12.72
C LEU A 118 -10.32 16.71 -12.03
N LEU A 119 -9.11 17.22 -11.85
CA LEU A 119 -8.04 16.51 -11.13
C LEU A 119 -8.36 16.36 -9.64
N ALA A 120 -9.00 17.35 -9.01
CA ALA A 120 -9.46 17.26 -7.63
C ALA A 120 -10.61 16.24 -7.45
N ALA A 121 -11.45 16.04 -8.47
CA ALA A 121 -12.49 15.01 -8.46
C ALA A 121 -11.96 13.59 -8.74
N PHE A 122 -10.78 13.48 -9.35
CA PHE A 122 -10.20 12.20 -9.78
C PHE A 122 -9.97 11.18 -8.64
N PRO A 123 -9.48 11.56 -7.45
CA PRO A 123 -9.34 10.63 -6.31
C PRO A 123 -10.64 9.92 -5.91
N PHE A 124 -11.80 10.56 -6.08
CA PHE A 124 -13.11 9.96 -5.80
C PHE A 124 -13.44 8.86 -6.81
N VAL A 125 -13.15 9.11 -8.09
CA VAL A 125 -13.32 8.11 -9.15
C VAL A 125 -12.38 6.91 -8.90
N MET A 126 -11.13 7.17 -8.54
CA MET A 126 -10.16 6.11 -8.21
C MET A 126 -10.54 5.33 -6.94
N LEU A 127 -11.14 5.98 -5.94
CA LEU A 127 -11.70 5.32 -4.77
C LEU A 127 -12.78 4.31 -5.19
N ILE A 128 -13.75 4.72 -5.99
CA ILE A 128 -14.82 3.84 -6.49
C ILE A 128 -14.23 2.70 -7.30
N ALA A 129 -13.30 3.00 -8.21
CA ALA A 129 -12.64 1.99 -9.04
C ALA A 129 -11.86 0.97 -8.20
N GLY A 130 -11.07 1.41 -7.22
CA GLY A 130 -10.33 0.50 -6.36
C GLY A 130 -11.22 -0.29 -5.41
N VAL A 131 -12.31 0.28 -4.89
CA VAL A 131 -13.34 -0.47 -4.13
C VAL A 131 -13.96 -1.55 -5.03
N TYR A 132 -14.33 -1.23 -6.26
CA TYR A 132 -14.85 -2.19 -7.22
C TYR A 132 -13.85 -3.32 -7.49
N VAL A 133 -12.58 -2.99 -7.77
CA VAL A 133 -11.53 -3.98 -8.05
C VAL A 133 -11.28 -4.88 -6.84
N LEU A 134 -11.26 -4.30 -5.64
CA LEU A 134 -11.10 -5.05 -4.41
C LEU A 134 -12.31 -5.97 -4.15
N PHE A 135 -13.52 -5.44 -4.03
CA PHE A 135 -14.69 -6.25 -3.69
C PHE A 135 -15.23 -7.12 -4.84
N GLY A 136 -14.80 -6.88 -6.08
CA GLY A 136 -15.16 -7.66 -7.25
C GLY A 136 -14.10 -8.70 -7.63
N PRO A 137 -13.23 -8.40 -8.61
CA PRO A 137 -12.31 -9.38 -9.17
C PRO A 137 -11.29 -9.93 -8.15
N PHE A 138 -10.78 -9.11 -7.22
CA PHE A 138 -9.90 -9.63 -6.16
C PHE A 138 -10.65 -10.55 -5.19
N ALA A 139 -11.88 -10.20 -4.79
CA ALA A 139 -12.67 -11.05 -3.92
C ALA A 139 -13.03 -12.39 -4.57
N ARG A 140 -13.25 -12.41 -5.90
CA ARG A 140 -13.44 -13.64 -6.68
C ARG A 140 -12.17 -14.49 -6.68
N ALA A 141 -11.01 -13.90 -6.93
CA ALA A 141 -9.73 -14.61 -6.87
C ALA A 141 -9.44 -15.15 -5.45
N ALA A 142 -9.70 -14.34 -4.42
CA ALA A 142 -9.51 -14.75 -3.04
C ALA A 142 -10.48 -15.86 -2.58
N ALA A 143 -11.55 -16.14 -3.34
CA ALA A 143 -12.45 -17.25 -3.05
C ALA A 143 -11.88 -18.62 -3.48
N THR A 144 -10.87 -18.64 -4.35
CA THR A 144 -10.24 -19.87 -4.86
C THR A 144 -8.97 -20.27 -4.10
N VAL A 145 -8.54 -19.46 -3.13
CA VAL A 145 -7.36 -19.73 -2.29
C VAL A 145 -7.78 -20.30 -0.92
N SER A 146 -6.81 -20.69 -0.10
CA SER A 146 -7.07 -21.21 1.25
C SER A 146 -7.85 -20.23 2.13
N SER A 147 -8.59 -20.76 3.11
CA SER A 147 -9.45 -19.97 4.01
C SER A 147 -8.65 -18.94 4.84
N THR A 148 -7.43 -19.30 5.25
CA THR A 148 -6.46 -18.43 5.94
C THR A 148 -6.04 -17.25 5.06
N ARG A 149 -5.68 -17.51 3.80
CA ARG A 149 -5.36 -16.46 2.80
C ARG A 149 -6.55 -15.56 2.52
N ARG A 150 -7.74 -16.14 2.34
CA ARG A 150 -8.98 -15.39 2.14
C ARG A 150 -9.30 -14.47 3.32
N LEU A 151 -9.08 -14.93 4.55
CA LEU A 151 -9.27 -14.13 5.76
C LEU A 151 -8.27 -12.97 5.84
N LEU A 152 -6.98 -13.23 5.58
CA LEU A 152 -5.96 -12.18 5.52
C LEU A 152 -6.32 -11.14 4.47
N TYR A 153 -6.67 -11.58 3.26
CA TYR A 153 -7.15 -10.69 2.20
C TYR A 153 -8.34 -9.83 2.64
N ALA A 154 -9.36 -10.42 3.28
CA ALA A 154 -10.54 -9.67 3.74
C ALA A 154 -10.17 -8.59 4.78
N LYS A 155 -9.26 -8.89 5.71
CA LYS A 155 -8.75 -7.92 6.70
C LYS A 155 -8.00 -6.78 6.02
N LEU A 156 -7.08 -7.09 5.10
CA LEU A 156 -6.31 -6.10 4.36
C LEU A 156 -7.21 -5.23 3.49
N ARG A 157 -8.13 -5.84 2.76
CA ARG A 157 -9.12 -5.14 1.94
C ARG A 157 -9.91 -4.12 2.76
N ASN A 158 -10.46 -4.54 3.89
CA ASN A 158 -11.29 -3.69 4.72
C ASN A 158 -10.45 -2.54 5.34
N LEU A 159 -9.21 -2.82 5.76
CA LEU A 159 -8.29 -1.78 6.24
C LEU A 159 -7.98 -0.74 5.15
N ILE A 160 -7.64 -1.19 3.94
CA ILE A 160 -7.33 -0.31 2.80
C ILE A 160 -8.50 0.61 2.51
N VAL A 161 -9.71 0.05 2.42
CA VAL A 161 -10.92 0.81 2.09
C VAL A 161 -11.27 1.80 3.21
N LEU A 162 -11.13 1.39 4.48
CA LEU A 162 -11.35 2.27 5.63
C LEU A 162 -10.41 3.49 5.58
N VAL A 163 -9.11 3.24 5.39
CA VAL A 163 -8.09 4.29 5.32
C VAL A 163 -8.33 5.20 4.11
N TRP A 164 -8.64 4.61 2.96
CA TRP A 164 -8.93 5.37 1.76
C TRP A 164 -10.14 6.28 1.90
N LEU A 165 -11.22 5.80 2.51
CA LEU A 165 -12.40 6.61 2.83
C LEU A 165 -12.05 7.73 3.81
N GLY A 166 -11.25 7.42 4.85
CA GLY A 166 -10.75 8.42 5.79
C GLY A 166 -9.99 9.55 5.10
N LEU A 167 -9.03 9.22 4.23
CA LEU A 167 -8.25 10.21 3.48
C LEU A 167 -9.12 11.07 2.55
N VAL A 168 -10.10 10.47 1.87
CA VAL A 168 -11.02 11.22 0.99
C VAL A 168 -11.94 12.12 1.80
N ALA A 169 -12.46 11.65 2.93
CA ALA A 169 -13.26 12.46 3.84
C ALA A 169 -12.46 13.64 4.39
N LEU A 170 -11.18 13.43 4.76
CA LEU A 170 -10.30 14.52 5.18
C LEU A 170 -10.09 15.55 4.08
N GLY A 171 -9.82 15.11 2.84
CA GLY A 171 -9.67 16.05 1.72
C GLY A 171 -10.95 16.85 1.40
N LEU A 172 -12.13 16.30 1.67
CA LEU A 172 -13.39 17.06 1.57
C LEU A 172 -13.54 18.11 2.68
N LEU A 173 -13.08 17.79 3.89
CA LEU A 173 -13.17 18.67 5.05
C LEU A 173 -12.14 19.80 5.01
N SER A 174 -10.95 19.56 4.44
CA SER A 174 -9.90 20.56 4.28
C SER A 174 -10.04 21.43 3.02
N GLY A 175 -10.93 21.06 2.10
CA GLY A 175 -11.26 21.91 0.95
C GLY A 175 -11.72 23.32 1.40
N ALA A 176 -11.25 24.34 0.68
CA ALA A 176 -11.43 25.76 0.97
C ALA A 176 -12.89 26.23 1.20
N GLU A 177 -13.89 25.40 0.85
CA GLU A 177 -15.31 25.72 1.02
C GLU A 177 -15.82 25.49 2.45
N PHE A 178 -15.19 24.62 3.23
CA PHE A 178 -15.64 24.31 4.59
C PHE A 178 -14.76 24.95 5.67
N ALA A 179 -13.44 25.03 5.45
CA ALA A 179 -12.46 25.63 6.38
C ALA A 179 -12.69 25.22 7.85
N LEU A 180 -13.15 23.99 8.08
CA LEU A 180 -13.62 23.52 9.39
C LEU A 180 -12.45 23.14 10.33
N THR A 181 -11.24 23.03 9.79
CA THR A 181 -10.03 22.60 10.50
C THR A 181 -8.88 23.55 10.21
N ASP A 182 -8.04 23.79 11.20
CA ASP A 182 -6.75 24.45 10.99
C ASP A 182 -5.71 23.46 10.42
N ASP A 183 -4.59 24.00 9.93
CA ASP A 183 -3.50 23.20 9.35
C ASP A 183 -2.98 22.13 10.32
N PHE A 184 -3.04 22.41 11.63
CA PHE A 184 -2.61 21.46 12.66
C PHE A 184 -3.54 20.25 12.74
N LEU A 185 -4.86 20.47 12.80
CA LEU A 185 -5.87 19.42 12.83
C LEU A 185 -5.90 18.62 11.53
N GLU A 186 -5.72 19.26 10.38
CA GLU A 186 -5.60 18.57 9.10
C GLU A 186 -4.40 17.63 9.10
N GLN A 187 -3.21 18.16 9.41
CA GLN A 187 -1.98 17.38 9.45
C GLN A 187 -2.07 16.23 10.46
N LEU A 188 -2.58 16.50 11.66
CA LEU A 188 -2.74 15.49 12.71
C LEU A 188 -3.70 14.38 12.27
N SER A 189 -4.79 14.73 11.60
CA SER A 189 -5.79 13.76 11.14
C SER A 189 -5.22 12.86 10.03
N ILE A 190 -4.45 13.42 9.10
CA ILE A 190 -3.76 12.66 8.06
C ILE A 190 -2.79 11.66 8.69
N ILE A 191 -1.93 12.12 9.61
CA ILE A 191 -0.98 11.26 10.34
C ILE A 191 -1.71 10.14 11.08
N TYR A 192 -2.85 10.45 11.71
CA TYR A 192 -3.62 9.44 12.44
C TYR A 192 -4.14 8.34 11.52
N VAL A 193 -4.65 8.71 10.34
CA VAL A 193 -5.10 7.75 9.33
C VAL A 193 -3.94 6.91 8.78
N GLU A 194 -2.77 7.52 8.57
CA GLU A 194 -1.54 6.81 8.19
C GLU A 194 -1.09 5.83 9.27
N ALA A 195 -1.15 6.22 10.55
CA ALA A 195 -0.80 5.34 11.67
C ALA A 195 -1.72 4.13 11.74
N ILE A 196 -3.04 4.32 11.56
CA ILE A 196 -3.99 3.22 11.45
C ILE A 196 -3.62 2.28 10.31
N LEU A 197 -3.28 2.83 9.14
CA LEU A 197 -2.87 2.03 7.98
C LEU A 197 -1.62 1.22 8.29
N LEU A 198 -0.54 1.86 8.73
CA LEU A 198 0.77 1.23 8.89
C LEU A 198 0.78 0.21 10.03
N VAL A 199 0.27 0.60 11.21
CA VAL A 199 0.18 -0.28 12.37
C VAL A 199 -0.79 -1.41 12.10
N GLY A 200 -1.95 -1.10 11.52
CA GLY A 200 -2.95 -2.09 11.14
C GLY A 200 -2.41 -3.08 10.12
N PHE A 201 -1.74 -2.58 9.06
CA PHE A 201 -1.16 -3.41 8.01
C PHE A 201 -0.08 -4.32 8.56
N ALA A 202 0.93 -3.77 9.23
CA ALA A 202 2.02 -4.55 9.81
C ALA A 202 1.49 -5.58 10.83
N GLY A 203 0.59 -5.16 11.72
CA GLY A 203 -0.01 -6.05 12.72
C GLY A 203 -0.83 -7.18 12.11
N ILE A 204 -1.63 -6.92 11.08
CA ILE A 204 -2.41 -7.94 10.37
C ILE A 204 -1.48 -8.93 9.66
N VAL A 205 -0.45 -8.45 8.96
CA VAL A 205 0.48 -9.28 8.21
C VAL A 205 1.28 -10.18 9.14
N LEU A 206 1.90 -9.61 10.18
CA LEU A 206 2.77 -10.36 11.09
C LEU A 206 2.01 -11.37 11.96
N ARG A 207 0.71 -11.16 12.20
CA ARG A 207 -0.15 -12.12 12.91
C ARG A 207 -0.73 -13.22 12.02
N SER A 208 -0.55 -13.14 10.70
CA SER A 208 -1.19 -14.06 9.76
C SER A 208 -0.19 -15.06 9.16
N THR A 209 0.65 -15.66 10.01
CA THR A 209 1.72 -16.60 9.63
C THR A 209 1.24 -17.70 8.70
N ASP A 210 0.14 -18.38 9.05
CA ASP A 210 -0.39 -19.51 8.30
C ASP A 210 -0.80 -19.11 6.88
N ALA A 211 -1.41 -17.93 6.75
CA ALA A 211 -1.78 -17.38 5.44
C ALA A 211 -0.55 -17.04 4.59
N LEU A 212 0.53 -16.55 5.20
CA LEU A 212 1.78 -16.26 4.50
C LEU A 212 2.49 -17.55 4.07
N GLU A 213 2.45 -18.59 4.89
CA GLU A 213 3.00 -19.91 4.56
C GLU A 213 2.26 -20.54 3.38
N ASP A 214 0.93 -20.52 3.40
CA ASP A 214 0.11 -20.97 2.27
C ASP A 214 0.41 -20.17 0.99
N THR A 215 0.64 -18.85 1.13
CA THR A 215 0.99 -17.99 0.00
C THR A 215 2.39 -18.33 -0.54
N ALA A 216 3.35 -18.62 0.33
CA ALA A 216 4.70 -19.06 -0.05
C ALA A 216 4.66 -20.41 -0.79
N ALA A 217 3.92 -21.39 -0.26
CA ALA A 217 3.78 -22.71 -0.85
C ALA A 217 3.12 -22.67 -2.25
N SER A 218 2.10 -21.83 -2.42
CA SER A 218 1.45 -21.65 -3.72
C SER A 218 2.39 -21.06 -4.78
N ARG A 219 3.32 -20.19 -4.38
CA ARG A 219 4.31 -19.60 -5.29
C ARG A 219 5.36 -20.63 -5.72
N SER A 220 5.85 -21.49 -4.82
CA SER A 220 6.83 -22.52 -5.21
C SER A 220 6.25 -23.46 -6.26
N THR A 221 5.02 -23.94 -6.06
CA THR A 221 4.36 -24.83 -7.03
C THR A 221 4.19 -24.20 -8.42
N ALA A 222 3.91 -22.89 -8.48
CA ALA A 222 3.80 -22.19 -9.76
C ALA A 222 5.14 -22.07 -10.49
N LEU A 223 6.23 -21.79 -9.75
CA LEU A 223 7.58 -21.72 -10.31
C LEU A 223 8.07 -23.09 -10.79
N ASP A 224 7.78 -24.16 -10.03
CA ASP A 224 8.13 -25.52 -10.40
C ASP A 224 7.42 -25.94 -11.71
N ALA A 225 6.13 -25.59 -11.85
CA ALA A 225 5.35 -25.86 -13.06
C ALA A 225 5.84 -25.07 -14.29
N GLU A 226 6.29 -23.82 -14.12
CA GLU A 226 6.93 -23.05 -15.20
C GLU A 226 8.29 -23.64 -15.60
N SER A 227 9.08 -24.12 -14.64
CA SER A 227 10.37 -24.76 -14.95
C SER A 227 10.23 -26.06 -15.72
N ASP A 228 9.28 -26.93 -15.34
CA ASP A 228 9.02 -28.18 -16.05
C ASP A 228 8.51 -27.93 -17.47
N SER A 229 7.66 -26.91 -17.69
CA SER A 229 7.20 -26.58 -19.05
C SER A 229 8.31 -26.03 -19.95
N SER A 230 9.31 -25.35 -19.37
CA SER A 230 10.46 -24.86 -20.14
C SER A 230 11.47 -25.97 -20.48
N GLY A 231 11.65 -26.97 -19.61
CA GLY A 231 12.56 -28.10 -19.86
C GLY A 231 12.09 -29.03 -20.98
N ASP A 232 10.77 -29.20 -21.15
CA ASP A 232 10.20 -30.04 -22.20
C ASP A 232 10.32 -29.39 -23.61
N VAL A 233 10.33 -28.06 -23.67
CA VAL A 233 10.53 -27.31 -24.92
C VAL A 233 11.98 -27.42 -25.40
N ASP A 234 12.95 -27.33 -24.49
CA ASP A 234 14.38 -27.49 -24.83
C ASP A 234 14.74 -28.95 -25.19
N ALA A 235 14.05 -29.94 -24.61
CA ALA A 235 14.20 -31.34 -24.99
C ALA A 235 13.63 -31.64 -26.39
N ALA A 236 12.49 -31.02 -26.74
CA ALA A 236 11.89 -31.16 -28.06
C ALA A 236 12.69 -30.46 -29.17
N VAL A 237 13.34 -29.33 -28.87
CA VAL A 237 14.22 -28.62 -29.81
C VAL A 237 15.52 -29.40 -30.05
N ASN A 238 16.11 -30.00 -29.00
CA ASN A 238 17.34 -30.80 -29.14
C ASN A 238 17.12 -32.20 -29.77
N ALA A 239 15.88 -32.71 -29.80
CA ALA A 239 15.55 -33.97 -30.46
C ALA A 239 15.21 -33.83 -31.96
N ALA A 240 15.18 -32.59 -32.46
CA ALA A 240 14.88 -32.24 -33.85
C ALA A 240 16.12 -31.90 -34.69
N ASP A 241 17.31 -31.89 -34.08
CA ASP A 241 18.64 -31.76 -34.72
C ASP A 241 19.36 -33.11 -34.78
#